data_AF-A0A0U3EI67-F1
#
_entry.id   AF-A0A0U3EI67-F1
#
_cell.length_a   1.000
_cell.length_b   1.000
_cell.length_c   1.000
_cell.angle_alpha   90.00
_cell.angle_beta   90.00
_cell.angle_gamma   90.00
#
_symmetry.space_group_name_H-M   'P 1'
#
loop_
_entity.id
_entity.type
_entity.pdbx_description
1 polymer ?
#
loop_
_entity_poly.entity_id
_entity_poly.type
_entity_poly.pdbx_seq_one_letter_code
_entity_poly.pdbx_strand_id
1 'polypeptide(L)'
;MFSHEISQRDVDRFVDLTGDDNPMHVDAEFAAQTQVGSPVAHGMLTASFISTVIGKHLPGVGALWVSQKLEFLAPVRVGDRIEIAAEIKKIHLGNRLLTIAIDIRNHLNRSVIRGESVVKWPEERQAAEPAVAAKPAQKIALVTGASRGIGAEIALELGRQGYFVYINYQRSQAKAEALLEQVKVLGGGGELLRGDVFDPVAVERMFSEIKLRHQGLDLLVNNASPAIEERDIFELDLAAFEAQFLPHTRAMFCTIKAALPLFEAHGGGAIVNIGSVVAEYEPPAKWLGYNLGKGCVHLLTKNLAGPLGSRGVRINTVAPGMTETEMTQDMPERQRMLLKMKTPLGRLARPADIASTVAFLAGPGAAHMTGQVLHVNGGVC
;
A
#
# COMPACT_ATOMS: atom_id res chain seq x y z
N MET A 1 -8.80 -8.43 -28.15
CA MET A 1 -9.08 -7.18 -28.87
C MET A 1 -9.10 -6.04 -27.87
N PHE A 2 -8.60 -4.87 -28.24
CA PHE A 2 -8.57 -3.66 -27.41
C PHE A 2 -9.00 -2.47 -28.28
N SER A 3 -9.69 -1.48 -27.72
CA SER A 3 -10.08 -0.27 -28.47
C SER A 3 -9.68 1.00 -27.73
N HIS A 4 -9.26 2.01 -28.46
CA HIS A 4 -8.88 3.33 -27.93
C HIS A 4 -9.31 4.43 -28.90
N GLU A 5 -9.70 5.59 -28.37
CA GLU A 5 -9.96 6.79 -29.17
C GLU A 5 -8.74 7.71 -29.08
N ILE A 6 -8.13 8.02 -30.23
CA ILE A 6 -6.92 8.86 -30.25
C ILE A 6 -7.31 10.28 -29.85
N SER A 7 -6.78 10.75 -28.74
CA SER A 7 -7.02 12.12 -28.24
C SER A 7 -5.86 13.05 -28.57
N GLN A 8 -6.11 14.37 -28.55
CA GLN A 8 -5.04 15.36 -28.67
C GLN A 8 -3.99 15.18 -27.56
N ARG A 9 -4.46 14.86 -26.35
CA ARG A 9 -3.60 14.57 -25.20
C ARG A 9 -2.65 13.39 -25.44
N ASP A 10 -3.06 12.40 -26.23
CA ASP A 10 -2.19 11.26 -26.57
C ASP A 10 -1.04 11.71 -27.48
N VAL A 11 -1.33 12.59 -28.45
CA VAL A 11 -0.33 13.21 -29.33
C VAL A 11 0.63 14.06 -28.51
N ASP A 12 0.12 14.98 -27.69
CA ASP A 12 0.96 15.88 -26.88
C ASP A 12 1.90 15.10 -25.95
N ARG A 13 1.39 14.07 -25.27
CA ARG A 13 2.22 13.20 -24.42
C ARG A 13 3.26 12.42 -25.20
N PHE A 14 2.94 12.02 -26.43
CA PHE A 14 3.88 11.30 -27.27
C PHE A 14 5.00 12.23 -27.74
N VAL A 15 4.68 13.48 -28.08
CA VAL A 15 5.66 14.54 -28.37
C VAL A 15 6.54 14.79 -27.15
N ASP A 16 5.95 15.00 -25.97
CA ASP A 16 6.70 15.22 -24.72
C ASP A 16 7.67 14.06 -24.40
N LEU A 17 7.23 12.83 -24.68
CA LEU A 17 8.02 11.62 -24.41
C LEU A 17 9.14 11.40 -25.43
N THR A 18 8.86 11.62 -26.71
CA THR A 18 9.75 11.22 -27.81
C THR A 18 10.56 12.38 -28.41
N GLY A 19 10.12 13.62 -28.20
CA GLY A 19 10.63 14.81 -28.87
C GLY A 19 10.24 14.92 -30.34
N ASP A 20 9.36 14.05 -30.87
CA ASP A 20 8.91 14.11 -32.26
C ASP A 20 7.79 15.15 -32.44
N ASP A 21 8.19 16.41 -32.60
CA ASP A 21 7.32 17.55 -32.84
C ASP A 21 7.14 17.87 -34.34
N ASN A 22 7.31 16.87 -35.22
CA ASN A 22 7.20 17.07 -36.66
C ASN A 22 5.88 17.80 -37.01
N PRO A 23 5.92 18.91 -37.77
CA PRO A 23 4.75 19.72 -38.11
C PRO A 23 3.59 18.92 -38.74
N MET A 24 3.87 17.78 -39.36
CA MET A 24 2.85 16.82 -39.84
C MET A 24 1.85 16.35 -38.76
N HIS A 25 2.24 16.41 -37.48
CA HIS A 25 1.47 15.92 -36.35
C HIS A 25 0.87 17.05 -35.49
N VAL A 26 1.52 18.21 -35.44
CA VAL A 26 1.21 19.28 -34.47
C VAL A 26 0.79 20.61 -35.10
N ASP A 27 0.98 20.79 -36.42
CA ASP A 27 0.68 22.04 -37.12
C ASP A 27 -0.36 21.82 -38.23
N ALA A 28 -1.54 22.45 -38.06
CA ALA A 28 -2.64 22.36 -38.99
C ALA A 28 -2.37 23.08 -40.32
N GLU A 29 -1.66 24.21 -40.30
CA GLU A 29 -1.34 24.99 -41.51
C GLU A 29 -0.34 24.24 -42.37
N PHE A 30 0.68 23.65 -41.73
CA PHE A 30 1.66 22.81 -42.42
C PHE A 30 0.98 21.57 -43.02
N ALA A 31 0.20 20.84 -42.23
CA ALA A 31 -0.44 19.60 -42.69
C ALA A 31 -1.42 19.84 -43.86
N ALA A 32 -2.12 20.98 -43.89
CA ALA A 32 -3.01 21.38 -44.98
C ALA A 32 -2.30 21.53 -46.34
N GLN A 33 -0.99 21.82 -46.34
CA GLN A 33 -0.17 21.96 -47.54
C GLN A 33 0.37 20.62 -48.06
N THR A 34 0.13 19.53 -47.33
CA THR A 34 0.62 18.20 -47.68
C THR A 34 -0.51 17.31 -48.19
N GLN A 35 -0.16 16.13 -48.71
CA GLN A 35 -1.12 15.17 -49.24
C GLN A 35 -2.10 14.61 -48.19
N VAL A 36 -1.82 14.76 -46.89
CA VAL A 36 -2.72 14.29 -45.82
C VAL A 36 -3.79 15.33 -45.42
N GLY A 37 -3.59 16.61 -45.79
CA GLY A 37 -4.55 17.72 -45.67
C GLY A 37 -4.94 18.16 -44.25
N SER A 38 -4.52 17.42 -43.23
CA SER A 38 -4.84 17.68 -41.82
C SER A 38 -3.83 16.93 -40.94
N PRO A 39 -3.58 17.38 -39.69
CA PRO A 39 -2.68 16.68 -38.79
C PRO A 39 -3.08 15.22 -38.60
N VAL A 40 -2.09 14.34 -38.65
CA VAL A 40 -2.25 12.90 -38.42
C VAL A 40 -1.55 12.54 -37.12
N ALA A 41 -2.09 11.59 -36.37
CA ALA A 41 -1.40 11.06 -35.20
C ALA A 41 -0.11 10.34 -35.63
N HIS A 42 0.90 10.32 -34.74
CA HIS A 42 2.13 9.57 -35.00
C HIS A 42 1.80 8.09 -35.24
N GLY A 43 2.38 7.50 -36.29
CA GLY A 43 2.21 6.07 -36.55
C GLY A 43 2.67 5.23 -35.36
N MET A 44 3.81 5.59 -34.76
CA MET A 44 4.35 4.89 -33.59
C MET A 44 3.52 5.09 -32.32
N LEU A 45 2.83 6.23 -32.16
CA LEU A 45 1.82 6.39 -31.11
C LEU A 45 0.69 5.37 -31.28
N THR A 46 0.14 5.26 -32.48
CA THR A 46 -0.92 4.29 -32.79
C THR A 46 -0.44 2.85 -32.56
N ALA A 47 0.77 2.53 -33.00
CA ALA A 47 1.40 1.22 -32.79
C ALA A 47 1.70 0.93 -31.32
N SER A 48 1.90 1.95 -30.48
CA SER A 48 2.23 1.74 -29.06
C SER A 48 1.14 0.98 -28.30
N PHE A 49 -0.13 1.08 -28.72
CA PHE A 49 -1.25 0.36 -28.12
C PHE A 49 -1.19 -1.17 -28.34
N ILE A 50 -0.36 -1.66 -29.27
CA ILE A 50 -0.03 -3.09 -29.37
C ILE A 50 0.56 -3.58 -28.03
N SER A 51 1.32 -2.73 -27.34
CA SER A 51 1.87 -3.03 -26.01
C SER A 51 0.79 -3.30 -24.98
N THR A 52 -0.33 -2.56 -25.01
CA THR A 52 -1.48 -2.82 -24.14
C THR A 52 -2.04 -4.22 -24.38
N VAL A 53 -2.20 -4.61 -25.65
CA VAL A 53 -2.69 -5.95 -26.00
C VAL A 53 -1.71 -7.02 -25.57
N ILE A 54 -0.43 -6.87 -25.90
CA ILE A 54 0.56 -7.91 -25.65
C ILE A 54 0.88 -8.04 -24.15
N GLY A 55 1.11 -6.92 -23.47
CA GLY A 55 1.54 -6.89 -22.07
C GLY A 55 0.41 -7.12 -21.06
N LYS A 56 -0.86 -6.85 -21.42
CA LYS A 56 -2.00 -7.05 -20.49
C LYS A 56 -2.91 -8.22 -20.87
N HIS A 57 -2.94 -8.64 -22.14
CA HIS A 57 -3.93 -9.60 -22.60
C HIS A 57 -3.31 -10.84 -23.26
N LEU A 58 -2.34 -10.72 -24.16
CA LEU A 58 -1.83 -11.86 -24.94
C LEU A 58 -0.36 -11.71 -25.37
N PRO A 59 0.61 -12.40 -24.75
CA PRO A 59 0.46 -13.43 -23.72
C PRO A 59 0.21 -12.87 -22.31
N GLY A 60 0.24 -11.55 -22.13
CA GLY A 60 -0.03 -10.89 -20.86
C GLY A 60 1.23 -10.70 -20.01
N VAL A 61 1.07 -10.80 -18.70
CA VAL A 61 2.11 -10.46 -17.71
C VAL A 61 3.39 -11.27 -17.97
N GLY A 62 4.53 -10.59 -17.98
CA GLY A 62 5.85 -11.21 -18.17
C GLY A 62 6.24 -11.44 -19.63
N ALA A 63 5.40 -11.06 -20.60
CA ALA A 63 5.79 -11.02 -22.00
C ALA A 63 7.01 -10.12 -22.22
N LEU A 64 8.03 -10.62 -22.91
CA LEU A 64 9.20 -9.85 -23.29
C LEU A 64 9.22 -9.67 -24.80
N TRP A 65 9.35 -8.42 -25.26
CA TRP A 65 9.43 -8.13 -26.69
C TRP A 65 10.74 -8.63 -27.28
N VAL A 66 10.68 -9.31 -28.44
CA VAL A 66 11.87 -9.79 -29.15
C VAL A 66 12.02 -9.04 -30.47
N SER A 67 10.97 -8.98 -31.28
CA SER A 67 10.99 -8.21 -32.52
C SER A 67 9.60 -7.74 -32.92
N GLN A 68 9.56 -6.68 -33.71
CA GLN A 68 8.33 -6.09 -34.23
C GLN A 68 8.52 -5.74 -35.70
N LYS A 69 7.61 -6.20 -36.56
CA LYS A 69 7.47 -5.72 -37.94
C LYS A 69 6.10 -5.07 -38.09
N LEU A 70 6.05 -3.88 -38.67
CA LEU A 70 4.81 -3.11 -38.89
C LEU A 70 4.80 -2.52 -40.30
N GLU A 71 3.60 -2.46 -40.88
CA GLU A 71 3.27 -1.78 -42.11
C GLU A 71 2.18 -0.75 -41.78
N PHE A 72 2.47 0.52 -42.06
CA PHE A 72 1.54 1.63 -41.86
C PHE A 72 0.75 1.85 -43.15
N LEU A 73 -0.52 1.47 -43.15
CA LEU A 73 -1.36 1.38 -44.35
C LEU A 73 -2.17 2.65 -44.60
N ALA A 74 -2.58 3.34 -43.53
CA ALA A 74 -3.37 4.54 -43.61
C ALA A 74 -3.16 5.43 -42.37
N PRO A 75 -3.31 6.75 -42.51
CA PRO A 75 -3.20 7.67 -41.38
C PRO A 75 -4.35 7.50 -40.39
N VAL A 76 -4.06 7.75 -39.12
CA VAL A 76 -5.03 7.86 -38.03
C VAL A 76 -5.04 9.30 -37.55
N ARG A 77 -6.20 9.83 -37.18
CA ARG A 77 -6.36 11.22 -36.72
C ARG A 77 -6.84 11.28 -35.28
N VAL A 78 -6.69 12.44 -34.67
CA VAL A 78 -7.36 12.76 -33.40
C VAL A 78 -8.87 12.63 -33.59
N GLY A 79 -9.53 11.94 -32.67
CA GLY A 79 -10.94 11.54 -32.72
C GLY A 79 -11.19 10.19 -33.37
N ASP A 80 -10.21 9.58 -34.07
CA ASP A 80 -10.39 8.25 -34.61
C ASP A 80 -10.40 7.21 -33.48
N ARG A 81 -11.45 6.38 -33.47
CA ARG A 81 -11.45 5.14 -32.70
C ARG A 81 -10.69 4.07 -33.45
N ILE A 82 -9.71 3.47 -32.79
CA ILE A 82 -8.95 2.33 -33.28
C ILE A 82 -9.28 1.06 -32.50
N GLU A 83 -9.22 -0.07 -33.19
CA GLU A 83 -9.36 -1.41 -32.63
C GLU A 83 -8.13 -2.24 -32.96
N ILE A 84 -7.47 -2.77 -31.93
CA ILE A 84 -6.28 -3.60 -32.04
C ILE A 84 -6.68 -5.06 -31.87
N ALA A 85 -6.55 -5.82 -32.94
CA ALA A 85 -6.67 -7.27 -32.96
C ALA A 85 -5.28 -7.92 -32.94
N ALA A 86 -5.13 -8.96 -32.13
CA ALA A 86 -3.92 -9.76 -32.02
C ALA A 86 -4.30 -11.24 -32.11
N GLU A 87 -3.58 -11.99 -32.93
CA GLU A 87 -3.82 -13.41 -33.18
C GLU A 87 -2.50 -14.17 -33.14
N ILE A 88 -2.40 -15.23 -32.32
CA ILE A 88 -1.21 -16.07 -32.31
C ILE A 88 -1.14 -16.86 -33.62
N LYS A 89 -0.09 -16.65 -34.39
CA LYS A 89 0.18 -17.38 -35.64
C LYS A 89 1.09 -18.58 -35.45
N LYS A 90 2.11 -18.46 -34.59
CA LYS A 90 3.06 -19.54 -34.33
C LYS A 90 3.47 -19.56 -32.86
N ILE A 91 3.70 -20.77 -32.35
CA ILE A 91 4.17 -21.04 -31.00
C ILE A 91 5.45 -21.87 -31.12
N HIS A 92 6.57 -21.31 -30.70
CA HIS A 92 7.87 -22.01 -30.64
C HIS A 92 8.18 -22.39 -29.19
N LEU A 93 7.81 -23.62 -28.81
CA LEU A 93 7.94 -24.10 -27.43
C LEU A 93 9.39 -24.13 -26.93
N GLY A 94 10.34 -24.56 -27.78
CA GLY A 94 11.74 -24.77 -27.36
C GLY A 94 12.47 -23.51 -26.89
N ASN A 95 12.09 -22.34 -27.41
CA ASN A 95 12.65 -21.04 -27.02
C ASN A 95 11.61 -20.07 -26.45
N ARG A 96 10.37 -20.54 -26.25
CA ARG A 96 9.23 -19.79 -25.73
C ARG A 96 8.91 -18.52 -26.52
N LEU A 97 8.88 -18.60 -27.85
CA LEU A 97 8.52 -17.47 -28.71
C LEU A 97 7.12 -17.61 -29.31
N LEU A 98 6.26 -16.62 -29.06
CA LEU A 98 5.02 -16.43 -29.79
C LEU A 98 5.25 -15.48 -30.95
N THR A 99 4.77 -15.89 -32.12
CA THR A 99 4.61 -15.01 -33.28
C THR A 99 3.14 -14.60 -33.34
N ILE A 100 2.87 -13.31 -33.21
CA ILE A 100 1.54 -12.73 -33.06
C ILE A 100 1.27 -11.78 -34.24
N ALA A 101 0.28 -12.10 -35.07
CA ALA A 101 -0.20 -11.18 -36.09
C ALA A 101 -1.01 -10.06 -35.43
N ILE A 102 -0.75 -8.83 -35.87
CA ILE A 102 -1.41 -7.62 -35.41
C ILE A 102 -2.16 -6.98 -36.57
N ASP A 103 -3.40 -6.58 -36.30
CA ASP A 103 -4.22 -5.77 -37.20
C ASP A 103 -4.88 -4.66 -36.39
N ILE A 104 -4.49 -3.42 -36.64
CA ILE A 104 -5.13 -2.23 -36.08
C ILE A 104 -6.09 -1.69 -37.13
N ARG A 105 -7.36 -1.53 -36.77
CA ARG A 105 -8.41 -1.02 -37.65
C ARG A 105 -8.96 0.29 -37.11
N ASN A 106 -9.43 1.17 -37.99
CA ASN A 106 -10.17 2.36 -37.59
C ASN A 106 -11.68 2.09 -37.43
N HIS A 107 -12.43 3.13 -37.08
CA HIS A 107 -13.89 3.11 -36.93
C HIS A 107 -14.67 2.69 -38.19
N LEU A 108 -14.04 2.71 -39.37
CA LEU A 108 -14.60 2.21 -40.63
C LEU A 108 -14.22 0.74 -40.91
N ASN A 109 -13.65 0.05 -39.92
CA ASN A 109 -13.14 -1.32 -40.02
C ASN A 109 -12.07 -1.50 -41.12
N ARG A 110 -11.33 -0.43 -41.46
CA ARG A 110 -10.19 -0.49 -42.39
C ARG A 110 -8.90 -0.65 -41.61
N SER A 111 -8.03 -1.56 -42.04
CA SER A 111 -6.70 -1.74 -41.45
C SER A 111 -5.84 -0.49 -41.67
N VAL A 112 -5.36 0.09 -40.58
CA VAL A 112 -4.46 1.25 -40.56
C VAL A 112 -3.01 0.84 -40.27
N ILE A 113 -2.82 -0.22 -39.47
CA ILE A 113 -1.51 -0.83 -39.23
C ILE A 113 -1.67 -2.34 -39.27
N ARG A 114 -0.78 -3.04 -39.97
CA ARG A 114 -0.66 -4.50 -39.89
C ARG A 114 0.76 -4.88 -39.54
N GLY A 115 0.93 -6.03 -38.94
CA GLY A 115 2.28 -6.50 -38.66
C GLY A 115 2.35 -7.81 -37.91
N GLU A 116 3.56 -8.10 -37.47
CA GLU A 116 3.88 -9.30 -36.73
C GLU A 116 4.78 -8.94 -35.55
N SER A 117 4.42 -9.42 -34.37
CA SER A 117 5.18 -9.24 -33.14
C SER A 117 5.73 -10.60 -32.72
N VAL A 118 7.02 -10.68 -32.46
CA VAL A 118 7.63 -11.84 -31.82
C VAL A 118 7.90 -11.48 -30.37
N VAL A 119 7.30 -12.25 -29.47
CA VAL A 119 7.45 -12.04 -28.04
C VAL A 119 7.86 -13.33 -27.38
N LYS A 120 8.75 -13.23 -26.41
CA LYS A 120 9.06 -14.34 -25.53
C LYS A 120 8.02 -14.36 -24.42
N TRP A 121 7.26 -15.44 -24.32
CA TRP A 121 6.40 -15.62 -23.15
C TRP A 121 7.26 -16.13 -21.99
N PRO A 122 6.95 -15.73 -20.74
CA PRO A 122 7.79 -16.08 -19.61
C PRO A 122 7.89 -17.60 -19.49
N GLU A 123 9.01 -18.10 -18.94
CA GLU A 123 8.95 -19.43 -18.37
C GLU A 123 7.91 -19.30 -17.27
N GLU A 124 6.87 -20.12 -17.35
CA GLU A 124 6.50 -20.78 -16.12
C GLU A 124 7.77 -21.48 -15.66
N ARG A 125 8.55 -20.81 -14.80
CA ARG A 125 9.07 -21.58 -13.67
C ARG A 125 7.83 -22.30 -13.21
N GLN A 126 7.85 -23.62 -13.19
CA GLN A 126 6.93 -24.33 -12.31
C GLN A 126 6.98 -23.51 -11.04
N ALA A 127 5.88 -22.81 -10.76
CA ALA A 127 5.57 -22.55 -9.39
C ALA A 127 5.54 -23.97 -8.85
N ALA A 128 6.65 -24.39 -8.23
CA ALA A 128 6.53 -25.34 -7.15
C ALA A 128 5.28 -24.85 -6.41
N GLU A 129 4.25 -25.70 -6.30
CA GLU A 129 3.08 -25.47 -5.44
C GLU A 129 3.53 -24.55 -4.33
N PRO A 130 3.03 -23.29 -4.24
CA PRO A 130 3.78 -22.16 -3.69
C PRO A 130 4.59 -22.68 -2.53
N ALA A 131 5.87 -22.97 -2.80
CA ALA A 131 6.69 -23.61 -1.81
C ALA A 131 6.78 -22.50 -0.80
N VAL A 132 5.99 -22.60 0.29
CA VAL A 132 5.87 -21.62 1.36
C VAL A 132 7.27 -21.11 1.51
N ALA A 133 7.52 -19.88 1.01
CA ALA A 133 8.87 -19.38 0.87
C ALA A 133 9.47 -19.62 2.24
N ALA A 134 10.48 -20.49 2.33
CA ALA A 134 10.86 -21.09 3.60
C ALA A 134 10.96 -19.95 4.60
N LYS A 135 10.00 -19.93 5.53
CA LYS A 135 9.71 -18.74 6.33
C LYS A 135 11.06 -18.25 6.84
N PRO A 136 11.45 -16.98 6.58
CA PRO A 136 12.76 -16.52 7.03
C PRO A 136 12.91 -16.91 8.51
N ALA A 137 14.08 -17.43 8.87
CA ALA A 137 14.32 -17.91 10.25
C ALA A 137 13.95 -16.82 11.28
N GLN A 138 14.03 -15.56 10.87
CA GLN A 138 13.59 -14.37 11.57
C GLN A 138 12.27 -13.83 10.97
N LYS A 139 11.26 -13.61 11.81
CA LYS A 139 9.98 -13.00 11.42
C LYS A 139 10.13 -11.51 11.13
N ILE A 140 9.38 -11.01 10.15
CA ILE A 140 9.43 -9.62 9.69
C ILE A 140 8.23 -8.83 10.23
N ALA A 141 8.47 -7.71 10.91
CA ALA A 141 7.44 -6.84 11.45
C ALA A 141 7.55 -5.41 10.90
N LEU A 142 6.42 -4.75 10.68
CA LEU A 142 6.32 -3.31 10.46
C LEU A 142 5.59 -2.66 11.62
N VAL A 143 6.21 -1.67 12.26
CA VAL A 143 5.57 -0.85 13.30
C VAL A 143 5.44 0.58 12.81
N THR A 144 4.21 1.06 12.62
CA THR A 144 3.95 2.43 12.17
C THR A 144 4.08 3.43 13.31
N GLY A 145 4.66 4.61 13.05
CA GLY A 145 4.89 5.62 14.09
C GLY A 145 5.79 5.11 15.23
N ALA A 146 6.79 4.29 14.90
CA ALA A 146 7.65 3.60 15.87
C ALA A 146 8.70 4.50 16.55
N SER A 147 8.96 5.70 16.02
CA SER A 147 10.06 6.55 16.51
C SER A 147 9.99 7.01 17.98
N ARG A 148 8.87 6.79 18.70
CA ARG A 148 8.69 7.22 20.10
C ARG A 148 7.53 6.49 20.79
N GLY A 149 7.43 6.63 22.11
CA GLY A 149 6.28 6.21 22.91
C GLY A 149 5.96 4.72 22.80
N ILE A 150 4.67 4.39 22.65
CA ILE A 150 4.18 3.01 22.51
C ILE A 150 4.85 2.29 21.33
N GLY A 151 4.95 2.94 20.18
CA GLY A 151 5.55 2.35 18.97
C GLY A 151 7.03 1.99 19.16
N ALA A 152 7.79 2.81 19.88
CA ALA A 152 9.19 2.53 20.18
C ALA A 152 9.34 1.30 21.08
N GLU A 153 8.55 1.23 22.15
CA GLU A 153 8.60 0.07 23.05
C GLU A 153 8.11 -1.22 22.38
N ILE A 154 7.12 -1.14 21.47
CA ILE A 154 6.72 -2.28 20.63
C ILE A 154 7.89 -2.76 19.77
N ALA A 155 8.61 -1.85 19.11
CA ALA A 155 9.75 -2.21 18.29
C ALA A 155 10.87 -2.86 19.13
N LEU A 156 11.17 -2.32 20.32
CA LEU A 156 12.13 -2.92 21.25
C LEU A 156 11.72 -4.32 21.69
N GLU A 157 10.45 -4.51 22.08
CA GLU A 157 9.95 -5.80 22.52
C GLU A 157 9.96 -6.86 21.40
N LEU A 158 9.59 -6.48 20.19
CA LEU A 158 9.71 -7.36 19.02
C LEU A 158 11.18 -7.69 18.73
N GLY A 159 12.09 -6.72 18.89
CA GLY A 159 13.53 -6.92 18.80
C GLY A 159 14.04 -7.97 19.81
N ARG A 160 13.60 -7.89 21.07
CA ARG A 160 13.93 -8.91 22.11
C ARG A 160 13.45 -10.31 21.73
N GLN A 161 12.37 -10.41 20.97
CA GLN A 161 11.83 -11.67 20.47
C GLN A 161 12.46 -12.10 19.13
N GLY A 162 13.52 -11.41 18.70
CA GLY A 162 14.30 -11.75 17.52
C GLY A 162 13.61 -11.40 16.20
N TYR A 163 12.62 -10.51 16.18
CA TYR A 163 12.04 -10.03 14.92
C TYR A 163 13.01 -9.12 14.15
N PHE A 164 12.87 -9.11 12.84
CA PHE A 164 13.34 -8.01 12.00
C PHE A 164 12.28 -6.91 11.99
N VAL A 165 12.60 -5.72 12.46
CA VAL A 165 11.62 -4.65 12.64
C VAL A 165 11.86 -3.50 11.67
N TYR A 166 10.89 -3.27 10.79
CA TYR A 166 10.75 -2.01 10.07
C TYR A 166 10.22 -0.93 11.02
N ILE A 167 11.09 0.04 11.31
CA ILE A 167 10.79 1.19 12.17
C ILE A 167 10.30 2.31 11.26
N ASN A 168 8.98 2.47 11.16
CA ASN A 168 8.42 3.57 10.41
C ASN A 168 8.44 4.89 11.19
N TYR A 169 8.83 5.96 10.49
CA TYR A 169 8.85 7.33 11.01
C TYR A 169 8.54 8.33 9.88
N GLN A 170 8.06 9.51 10.27
CA GLN A 170 7.79 10.61 9.33
C GLN A 170 8.86 11.71 9.45
N ARG A 171 9.03 12.27 10.67
CA ARG A 171 9.88 13.46 10.93
C ARG A 171 11.08 13.19 11.83
N SER A 172 10.98 12.25 12.78
CA SER A 172 11.98 12.04 13.83
C SER A 172 13.07 11.03 13.44
N GLN A 173 13.88 11.34 12.43
CA GLN A 173 14.92 10.43 11.94
C GLN A 173 15.92 10.01 13.03
N ALA A 174 16.50 10.97 13.76
CA ALA A 174 17.49 10.67 14.81
C ALA A 174 16.95 9.75 15.91
N LYS A 175 15.67 9.90 16.30
CA LYS A 175 15.03 8.99 17.26
C LYS A 175 14.85 7.59 16.68
N ALA A 176 14.48 7.50 15.40
CA ALA A 176 14.34 6.22 14.71
C ALA A 176 15.68 5.49 14.56
N GLU A 177 16.75 6.20 14.22
CA GLU A 177 18.13 5.66 14.15
C GLU A 177 18.59 5.13 15.51
N ALA A 178 18.42 5.91 16.58
CA ALA A 178 18.76 5.48 17.94
C ALA A 178 17.96 4.24 18.37
N LEU A 179 16.68 4.19 18.03
CA LEU A 179 15.83 3.03 18.29
C LEU A 179 16.28 1.79 17.52
N LEU A 180 16.69 1.95 16.26
CA LEU A 180 17.18 0.84 15.44
C LEU A 180 18.41 0.19 16.06
N GLU A 181 19.35 0.98 16.56
CA GLU A 181 20.53 0.45 17.23
C GLU A 181 20.16 -0.31 18.51
N GLN A 182 19.19 0.19 19.28
CA GLN A 182 18.69 -0.54 20.45
C GLN A 182 18.03 -1.88 20.07
N VAL A 183 17.22 -1.91 19.00
CA VAL A 183 16.60 -3.16 18.49
C VAL A 183 17.67 -4.18 18.12
N LYS A 184 18.74 -3.76 17.45
CA LYS A 184 19.87 -4.62 17.09
C LYS A 184 20.60 -5.16 18.32
N VAL A 185 20.87 -4.30 19.31
CA VAL A 185 21.51 -4.71 20.57
C VAL A 185 20.67 -5.75 21.33
N LEU A 186 19.34 -5.68 21.23
CA LEU A 186 18.42 -6.63 21.86
C LEU A 186 18.31 -7.97 21.12
N GLY A 187 19.07 -8.18 20.04
CA GLY A 187 19.10 -9.43 19.27
C GLY A 187 18.13 -9.46 18.07
N GLY A 188 17.42 -8.36 17.81
CA GLY A 188 16.58 -8.20 16.62
C GLY A 188 17.36 -7.75 15.39
N GLY A 189 16.71 -7.82 14.23
CA GLY A 189 17.12 -7.10 13.03
C GLY A 189 16.28 -5.84 12.85
N GLY A 190 16.65 -4.98 11.91
CA GLY A 190 15.74 -3.89 11.54
C GLY A 190 16.27 -2.94 10.50
N GLU A 191 15.33 -2.15 9.97
CA GLU A 191 15.57 -1.10 9.00
C GLU A 191 14.63 0.08 9.26
N LEU A 192 15.08 1.27 8.88
CA LEU A 192 14.24 2.46 8.94
C LEU A 192 13.36 2.55 7.69
N LEU A 193 12.09 2.90 7.89
CA LEU A 193 11.12 3.03 6.80
C LEU A 193 10.43 4.39 6.84
N ARG A 194 11.02 5.36 6.13
CA ARG A 194 10.47 6.72 6.12
C ARG A 194 9.20 6.81 5.27
N GLY A 195 8.12 7.28 5.86
CA GLY A 195 6.88 7.53 5.14
C GLY A 195 5.77 8.04 6.05
N ASP A 196 4.92 8.89 5.48
CA ASP A 196 3.68 9.30 6.13
C ASP A 196 2.60 8.25 5.85
N VAL A 197 2.14 7.54 6.88
CA VAL A 197 1.09 6.52 6.72
C VAL A 197 -0.28 7.12 6.40
N PHE A 198 -0.45 8.44 6.53
CA PHE A 198 -1.67 9.14 6.18
C PHE A 198 -1.75 9.51 4.69
N ASP A 199 -0.64 9.34 3.96
CA ASP A 199 -0.51 9.47 2.51
C ASP A 199 -0.49 8.08 1.84
N PRO A 200 -1.53 7.72 1.05
CA PRO A 200 -1.60 6.44 0.35
C PRO A 200 -0.39 6.14 -0.55
N VAL A 201 0.19 7.15 -1.20
CA VAL A 201 1.34 6.96 -2.09
C VAL A 201 2.58 6.59 -1.29
N ALA A 202 2.80 7.24 -0.14
CA ALA A 202 3.87 6.86 0.78
C ALA A 202 3.66 5.45 1.35
N VAL A 203 2.42 5.05 1.66
CA VAL A 203 2.10 3.67 2.08
C VAL A 203 2.50 2.67 0.99
N GLU A 204 2.07 2.87 -0.26
CA GLU A 204 2.43 1.96 -1.36
C GLU A 204 3.94 1.82 -1.56
N ARG A 205 4.68 2.94 -1.48
CA ARG A 205 6.15 2.92 -1.53
C ARG A 205 6.74 2.10 -0.41
N MET A 206 6.31 2.33 0.83
CA MET A 206 6.81 1.62 2.02
C MET A 206 6.62 0.11 1.92
N PHE A 207 5.45 -0.35 1.47
CA PHE A 207 5.19 -1.78 1.32
C PHE A 207 5.92 -2.38 0.11
N SER A 208 6.12 -1.62 -0.96
CA SER A 208 6.96 -2.04 -2.10
C SER A 208 8.42 -2.24 -1.70
N GLU A 209 8.93 -1.37 -0.84
CA GLU A 209 10.26 -1.47 -0.23
C GLU A 209 10.42 -2.74 0.62
N ILE A 210 9.44 -3.07 1.46
CA ILE A 210 9.42 -4.33 2.23
C ILE A 210 9.40 -5.53 1.28
N LYS A 211 8.55 -5.48 0.25
CA LYS A 211 8.45 -6.54 -0.77
C LYS A 211 9.79 -6.80 -1.45
N LEU A 212 10.52 -5.74 -1.81
CA LEU A 212 11.80 -5.84 -2.48
C LEU A 212 12.86 -6.53 -1.60
N ARG A 213 12.86 -6.25 -0.29
CA ARG A 213 13.89 -6.71 0.65
C ARG A 213 13.61 -8.08 1.27
N HIS A 214 12.36 -8.34 1.66
CA HIS A 214 12.00 -9.59 2.36
C HIS A 214 10.91 -10.41 1.68
N GLN A 215 10.28 -9.90 0.62
CA GLN A 215 9.22 -10.59 -0.16
C GLN A 215 7.94 -10.93 0.62
N GLY A 216 7.91 -10.71 1.93
CA GLY A 216 6.72 -10.84 2.76
C GLY A 216 6.83 -10.16 4.11
N LEU A 217 5.79 -10.33 4.91
CA LEU A 217 5.60 -9.68 6.21
C LEU A 217 4.91 -10.67 7.14
N ASP A 218 5.29 -10.72 8.42
CA ASP A 218 4.66 -11.57 9.44
C ASP A 218 3.75 -10.80 10.38
N LEU A 219 4.08 -9.53 10.65
CA LEU A 219 3.36 -8.67 11.58
C LEU A 219 3.24 -7.24 11.03
N LEU A 220 2.01 -6.72 11.00
CA LEU A 220 1.74 -5.29 10.87
C LEU A 220 1.21 -4.75 12.20
N VAL A 221 1.88 -3.74 12.76
CA VAL A 221 1.38 -2.98 13.90
C VAL A 221 0.97 -1.57 13.45
N ASN A 222 -0.34 -1.33 13.39
CA ASN A 222 -0.89 -0.01 13.12
C ASN A 222 -0.93 0.81 14.42
N ASN A 223 0.14 1.54 14.69
CA ASN A 223 0.31 2.34 15.91
C ASN A 223 0.29 3.86 15.65
N ALA A 224 0.64 4.31 14.44
CA ALA A 224 0.72 5.73 14.12
C ALA A 224 -0.59 6.47 14.43
N SER A 225 -0.45 7.63 15.07
CA SER A 225 -1.54 8.53 15.44
C SER A 225 -1.06 9.97 15.31
N PRO A 226 -1.89 10.90 14.81
CA PRO A 226 -1.60 12.32 14.93
C PRO A 226 -1.64 12.74 16.41
N ALA A 227 -1.13 13.95 16.68
CA ALA A 227 -1.41 14.61 17.95
C ALA A 227 -2.91 14.91 18.04
N ILE A 228 -3.49 14.71 19.22
CA ILE A 228 -4.89 15.01 19.47
C ILE A 228 -5.06 16.52 19.55
N GLU A 229 -5.97 17.06 18.75
CA GLU A 229 -6.39 18.46 18.82
C GLU A 229 -7.74 18.51 19.55
N GLU A 230 -7.81 19.30 20.63
CA GLU A 230 -9.05 19.49 21.36
C GLU A 230 -9.88 20.60 20.73
N ARG A 231 -11.15 20.30 20.37
CA ARG A 231 -12.12 21.32 19.99
C ARG A 231 -13.49 21.02 20.54
N ASP A 232 -14.19 22.09 20.94
CA ASP A 232 -15.60 21.99 21.27
C ASP A 232 -16.43 21.71 20.02
N ILE A 233 -17.54 20.98 20.15
CA ILE A 233 -18.41 20.63 19.01
C ILE A 233 -19.00 21.86 18.32
N PHE A 234 -19.21 22.95 19.06
CA PHE A 234 -19.71 24.20 18.49
C PHE A 234 -18.66 24.98 17.67
N GLU A 235 -17.37 24.61 17.79
CA GLU A 235 -16.22 25.21 17.09
C GLU A 235 -15.54 24.25 16.10
N LEU A 236 -16.00 22.99 16.06
CA LEU A 236 -15.41 21.94 15.25
C LEU A 236 -15.93 22.01 13.82
N ASP A 237 -15.08 22.51 12.90
CA ASP A 237 -15.33 22.44 11.47
C ASP A 237 -15.02 21.04 10.89
N LEU A 238 -15.52 20.78 9.68
CA LEU A 238 -15.36 19.48 9.01
C LEU A 238 -13.88 19.14 8.76
N ALA A 239 -13.05 20.11 8.39
CA ALA A 239 -11.65 19.87 8.07
C ALA A 239 -10.85 19.44 9.31
N ALA A 240 -11.10 20.09 10.45
CA ALA A 240 -10.53 19.72 11.75
C ALA A 240 -11.02 18.35 12.23
N PHE A 241 -12.31 18.04 12.01
CA PHE A 241 -12.84 16.71 12.27
C PHE A 241 -12.15 15.63 11.43
N GLU A 242 -12.07 15.83 10.12
CA GLU A 242 -11.45 14.89 9.18
C GLU A 242 -9.96 14.70 9.46
N ALA A 243 -9.25 15.75 9.86
CA ALA A 243 -7.85 15.70 10.24
C ALA A 243 -7.58 14.77 11.44
N GLN A 244 -8.56 14.56 12.32
CA GLN A 244 -8.47 13.60 13.44
C GLN A 244 -9.09 12.24 13.10
N PHE A 245 -10.13 12.20 12.27
CA PHE A 245 -10.88 10.97 11.96
C PHE A 245 -10.19 10.10 10.88
N LEU A 246 -9.78 10.69 9.76
CA LEU A 246 -9.21 9.96 8.61
C LEU A 246 -7.91 9.20 8.94
N PRO A 247 -7.01 9.72 9.80
CA PRO A 247 -5.83 8.97 10.27
C PRO A 247 -6.11 7.62 10.91
N HIS A 248 -7.29 7.42 11.51
CA HIS A 248 -7.66 6.16 12.15
C HIS A 248 -8.53 5.25 11.28
N THR A 249 -8.94 5.73 10.11
CA THR A 249 -9.80 4.98 9.19
C THR A 249 -9.07 4.72 7.87
N ARG A 250 -8.91 5.76 7.06
CA ARG A 250 -8.28 5.71 5.74
C ARG A 250 -6.87 5.11 5.82
N ALA A 251 -6.06 5.59 6.76
CA ALA A 251 -4.68 5.13 6.88
C ALA A 251 -4.59 3.63 7.20
N MET A 252 -5.42 3.14 8.12
CA MET A 252 -5.45 1.71 8.45
C MET A 252 -5.99 0.86 7.31
N PHE A 253 -6.99 1.33 6.58
CA PHE A 253 -7.42 0.65 5.37
C PHE A 253 -6.26 0.51 4.37
N CYS A 254 -5.53 1.61 4.11
CA CYS A 254 -4.40 1.62 3.18
C CYS A 254 -3.28 0.66 3.62
N THR A 255 -2.84 0.73 4.89
CA THR A 255 -1.74 -0.13 5.38
C THR A 255 -2.13 -1.61 5.41
N ILE A 256 -3.36 -1.93 5.84
CA ILE A 256 -3.85 -3.31 5.84
C ILE A 256 -3.91 -3.85 4.41
N LYS A 257 -4.49 -3.08 3.48
CA LYS A 257 -4.63 -3.49 2.08
C LYS A 257 -3.26 -3.74 1.43
N ALA A 258 -2.29 -2.88 1.70
CA ALA A 258 -0.93 -3.01 1.19
C ALA A 258 -0.16 -4.20 1.81
N ALA A 259 -0.50 -4.60 3.03
CA ALA A 259 0.12 -5.75 3.71
C ALA A 259 -0.37 -7.11 3.21
N LEU A 260 -1.60 -7.22 2.69
CA LEU A 260 -2.21 -8.52 2.35
C LEU A 260 -1.36 -9.38 1.40
N PRO A 261 -0.80 -8.85 0.29
CA PRO A 261 0.03 -9.66 -0.60
C PRO A 261 1.31 -10.17 0.07
N LEU A 262 1.83 -9.43 1.06
CA LEU A 262 3.04 -9.82 1.81
C LEU A 262 2.75 -10.89 2.86
N PHE A 263 1.57 -10.86 3.49
CA PHE A 263 1.13 -11.95 4.36
C PHE A 263 0.89 -13.22 3.56
N GLU A 264 0.25 -13.12 2.40
CA GLU A 264 0.00 -14.27 1.52
C GLU A 264 1.31 -14.95 1.10
N ALA A 265 2.35 -14.17 0.78
CA ALA A 265 3.68 -14.68 0.46
C ALA A 265 4.35 -15.45 1.62
N HIS A 266 4.02 -15.13 2.88
CA HIS A 266 4.51 -15.83 4.08
C HIS A 266 3.53 -16.90 4.62
N GLY A 267 2.44 -17.20 3.90
CA GLY A 267 1.44 -18.18 4.29
C GLY A 267 0.51 -17.72 5.44
N GLY A 268 0.44 -16.41 5.69
CA GLY A 268 -0.38 -15.81 6.73
C GLY A 268 0.37 -14.74 7.52
N GLY A 269 -0.25 -14.26 8.60
CA GLY A 269 0.36 -13.22 9.43
C GLY A 269 -0.54 -12.72 10.55
N ALA A 270 -0.10 -11.64 11.19
CA ALA A 270 -0.85 -10.97 12.24
C ALA A 270 -0.91 -9.45 11.99
N ILE A 271 -2.06 -8.87 12.29
CA ILE A 271 -2.29 -7.43 12.31
C ILE A 271 -2.68 -7.07 13.74
N VAL A 272 -1.96 -6.11 14.32
CA VAL A 272 -2.30 -5.56 15.63
C VAL A 272 -2.55 -4.06 15.48
N ASN A 273 -3.78 -3.65 15.70
CA ASN A 273 -4.17 -2.25 15.67
C ASN A 273 -4.07 -1.67 17.09
N ILE A 274 -3.51 -0.47 17.22
CA ILE A 274 -3.55 0.27 18.49
C ILE A 274 -4.83 1.11 18.49
N GLY A 275 -5.81 0.64 19.26
CA GLY A 275 -7.06 1.32 19.55
C GLY A 275 -6.90 2.33 20.68
N SER A 276 -7.95 2.45 21.49
CA SER A 276 -8.02 3.28 22.70
C SER A 276 -9.24 2.87 23.51
N VAL A 277 -9.18 3.03 24.83
CA VAL A 277 -10.33 2.87 25.75
C VAL A 277 -11.49 3.82 25.45
N VAL A 278 -11.24 4.95 24.78
CA VAL A 278 -12.28 5.96 24.47
C VAL A 278 -13.41 5.44 23.58
N ALA A 279 -13.25 4.27 22.96
CA ALA A 279 -14.28 3.64 22.15
C ALA A 279 -15.31 2.86 22.98
N GLU A 280 -15.00 2.52 24.23
CA GLU A 280 -15.86 1.68 25.08
C GLU A 280 -16.30 2.36 26.38
N TYR A 281 -15.54 3.35 26.84
CA TYR A 281 -15.80 4.09 28.08
C TYR A 281 -16.00 5.58 27.80
N GLU A 282 -16.41 6.33 28.83
CA GLU A 282 -16.76 7.75 28.69
C GLU A 282 -15.63 8.56 28.01
N PRO A 283 -15.83 9.00 26.76
CA PRO A 283 -14.77 9.63 26.01
C PRO A 283 -14.68 11.13 26.33
N PRO A 284 -13.50 11.75 26.28
CA PRO A 284 -13.37 13.20 26.40
C PRO A 284 -14.18 13.92 25.31
N ALA A 285 -15.07 14.82 25.72
CA ALA A 285 -16.04 15.48 24.82
C ALA A 285 -15.38 16.27 23.68
N LYS A 286 -14.18 16.82 23.90
CA LYS A 286 -13.47 17.68 22.94
C LYS A 286 -12.63 16.92 21.91
N TRP A 287 -12.69 15.59 21.91
CA TRP A 287 -11.85 14.72 21.06
C TRP A 287 -12.67 13.98 20.00
N LEU A 288 -13.80 14.54 19.54
CA LEU A 288 -14.79 13.82 18.75
C LEU A 288 -14.22 13.04 17.55
N GLY A 289 -13.41 13.68 16.70
CA GLY A 289 -12.80 13.03 15.53
C GLY A 289 -11.89 11.85 15.89
N TYR A 290 -11.08 12.01 16.95
CA TYR A 290 -10.23 10.95 17.48
C TYR A 290 -11.06 9.80 18.08
N ASN A 291 -12.09 10.12 18.88
CA ASN A 291 -12.94 9.13 19.54
C ASN A 291 -13.67 8.25 18.51
N LEU A 292 -14.32 8.88 17.51
CA LEU A 292 -14.98 8.16 16.43
C LEU A 292 -13.97 7.37 15.59
N GLY A 293 -12.81 7.97 15.29
CA GLY A 293 -11.73 7.31 14.59
C GLY A 293 -11.29 6.03 15.31
N LYS A 294 -11.06 6.10 16.63
CA LYS A 294 -10.69 4.96 17.48
C LYS A 294 -11.79 3.92 17.62
N GLY A 295 -13.06 4.33 17.66
CA GLY A 295 -14.21 3.43 17.57
C GLY A 295 -14.25 2.64 16.25
N CYS A 296 -13.96 3.31 15.13
CA CYS A 296 -13.88 2.63 13.83
C CYS A 296 -12.79 1.56 13.78
N VAL A 297 -11.66 1.73 14.50
CA VAL A 297 -10.59 0.73 14.57
C VAL A 297 -11.07 -0.59 15.15
N HIS A 298 -11.86 -0.50 16.23
CA HIS A 298 -12.43 -1.65 16.92
C HIS A 298 -13.39 -2.40 16.01
N LEU A 299 -14.28 -1.66 15.34
CA LEU A 299 -15.24 -2.24 14.42
C LEU A 299 -14.57 -2.82 13.16
N LEU A 300 -13.57 -2.13 12.61
CA LEU A 300 -12.76 -2.59 11.48
C LEU A 300 -12.08 -3.93 11.82
N THR A 301 -11.52 -4.05 13.02
CA THR A 301 -10.90 -5.29 13.50
C THR A 301 -11.89 -6.45 13.52
N LYS A 302 -13.09 -6.23 14.06
CA LYS A 302 -14.16 -7.24 14.10
C LYS A 302 -14.62 -7.63 12.69
N ASN A 303 -14.81 -6.65 11.79
CA ASN A 303 -15.28 -6.89 10.42
C ASN A 303 -14.26 -7.64 9.56
N LEU A 304 -12.97 -7.33 9.71
CA LEU A 304 -11.92 -7.96 8.90
C LEU A 304 -11.48 -9.33 9.43
N ALA A 305 -11.84 -9.70 10.67
CA ALA A 305 -11.43 -10.97 11.27
C ALA A 305 -11.85 -12.20 10.45
N GLY A 306 -13.08 -12.25 9.96
CA GLY A 306 -13.59 -13.35 9.12
C GLY A 306 -12.89 -13.43 7.76
N PRO A 307 -12.94 -12.37 6.94
CA PRO A 307 -12.31 -12.37 5.62
C PRO A 307 -10.79 -12.56 5.63
N LEU A 308 -10.08 -12.06 6.65
CA LEU A 308 -8.63 -12.25 6.78
C LEU A 308 -8.27 -13.63 7.36
N GLY A 309 -9.09 -14.14 8.28
CA GLY A 309 -8.88 -15.44 8.90
C GLY A 309 -8.90 -16.59 7.89
N SER A 310 -9.77 -16.52 6.88
CA SER A 310 -9.80 -17.52 5.78
C SER A 310 -8.52 -17.53 4.92
N ARG A 311 -7.66 -16.52 5.06
CA ARG A 311 -6.34 -16.42 4.41
C ARG A 311 -5.18 -16.57 5.39
N GLY A 312 -5.41 -17.10 6.58
CA GLY A 312 -4.36 -17.31 7.60
C GLY A 312 -3.85 -16.02 8.25
N VAL A 313 -4.58 -14.90 8.13
CA VAL A 313 -4.22 -13.62 8.75
C VAL A 313 -5.12 -13.35 9.94
N ARG A 314 -4.51 -13.17 11.12
CA ARG A 314 -5.23 -12.75 12.34
C ARG A 314 -5.21 -11.24 12.46
N ILE A 315 -6.29 -10.65 12.96
CA ILE A 315 -6.36 -9.22 13.25
C ILE A 315 -6.94 -8.99 14.63
N ASN A 316 -6.27 -8.20 15.46
CA ASN A 316 -6.74 -7.86 16.81
C ASN A 316 -6.43 -6.39 17.11
N THR A 317 -7.13 -5.84 18.09
CA THR A 317 -6.86 -4.50 18.64
C THR A 317 -6.34 -4.61 20.05
N VAL A 318 -5.33 -3.82 20.38
CA VAL A 318 -4.97 -3.48 21.76
C VAL A 318 -5.54 -2.10 22.03
N ALA A 319 -6.32 -1.92 23.09
CA ALA A 319 -6.95 -0.67 23.50
C ALA A 319 -6.28 -0.15 24.79
N PRO A 320 -5.25 0.71 24.67
CA PRO A 320 -4.59 1.28 25.83
C PRO A 320 -5.51 2.23 26.59
N GLY A 321 -5.36 2.22 27.92
CA GLY A 321 -5.78 3.34 28.77
C GLY A 321 -4.82 4.52 28.65
N MET A 322 -4.94 5.47 29.59
CA MET A 322 -3.97 6.55 29.69
C MET A 322 -2.56 5.97 29.92
N THR A 323 -1.64 6.30 29.01
CA THR A 323 -0.30 5.71 28.94
C THR A 323 0.78 6.79 29.06
N GLU A 324 1.77 6.55 29.91
CA GLU A 324 2.90 7.44 30.15
C GLU A 324 3.83 7.49 28.92
N THR A 325 3.57 8.46 28.06
CA THR A 325 4.36 8.74 26.84
C THR A 325 4.81 10.20 26.83
N GLU A 326 5.71 10.56 25.90
CA GLU A 326 6.08 11.96 25.64
C GLU A 326 4.85 12.88 25.45
N MET A 327 3.74 12.39 24.87
CA MET A 327 2.52 13.17 24.67
C MET A 327 1.77 13.51 25.97
N THR A 328 2.08 12.80 27.05
CA THR A 328 1.45 12.97 28.38
C THR A 328 2.41 13.57 29.41
N GLN A 329 3.64 13.93 29.00
CA GLN A 329 4.65 14.44 29.92
C GLN A 329 4.23 15.78 30.53
N ASP A 330 3.63 16.66 29.74
CA ASP A 330 3.18 17.99 30.18
C ASP A 330 1.82 17.99 30.90
N MET A 331 1.25 16.80 31.16
CA MET A 331 -0.01 16.68 31.90
C MET A 331 0.16 17.21 33.34
N PRO A 332 -0.71 18.13 33.79
CA PRO A 332 -0.66 18.64 35.16
C PRO A 332 -0.73 17.51 36.21
N GLU A 333 0.08 17.60 37.26
CA GLU A 333 0.20 16.54 38.27
C GLU A 333 -1.13 16.20 38.94
N ARG A 334 -1.98 17.21 39.18
CA ARG A 334 -3.34 16.99 39.71
C ARG A 334 -4.18 16.11 38.78
N GLN A 335 -4.13 16.35 37.48
CA GLN A 335 -4.84 15.55 36.48
C GLN A 335 -4.27 14.13 36.41
N ARG A 336 -2.93 13.99 36.48
CA ARG A 336 -2.25 12.71 36.53
C ARG A 336 -2.67 11.88 37.76
N MET A 337 -2.72 12.50 38.95
CA MET A 337 -3.20 11.83 40.18
C MET A 337 -4.65 11.38 40.06
N LEU A 338 -5.54 12.23 39.53
CA LEU A 338 -6.94 11.86 39.32
C LEU A 338 -7.10 10.65 38.40
N LEU A 339 -6.33 10.59 37.31
CA LEU A 339 -6.34 9.44 36.39
C LEU A 339 -5.79 8.17 37.05
N LYS A 340 -4.74 8.28 37.88
CA LYS A 340 -4.23 7.16 38.67
C LYS A 340 -5.27 6.63 39.66
N MET A 341 -5.99 7.53 40.36
CA MET A 341 -7.05 7.15 41.31
C MET A 341 -8.24 6.46 40.64
N LYS A 342 -8.55 6.83 39.39
CA LYS A 342 -9.58 6.16 38.57
C LYS A 342 -9.14 4.79 38.05
N THR A 343 -7.85 4.45 38.14
CA THR A 343 -7.31 3.19 37.65
C THR A 343 -7.21 2.19 38.81
N PRO A 344 -7.95 1.06 38.81
CA PRO A 344 -7.87 0.06 39.88
C PRO A 344 -6.46 -0.44 40.21
N LEU A 345 -5.57 -0.54 39.21
CA LEU A 345 -4.15 -0.89 39.44
C LEU A 345 -3.29 0.25 40.03
N GLY A 346 -3.87 1.41 40.36
CA GLY A 346 -3.23 2.52 41.06
C GLY A 346 -2.16 3.29 40.27
N ARG A 347 -2.00 3.00 38.97
CA ARG A 347 -1.01 3.64 38.09
C ARG A 347 -1.53 3.76 36.67
N LEU A 348 -0.95 4.71 35.92
CA LEU A 348 -1.13 4.77 34.48
C LEU A 348 -0.42 3.60 33.80
N ALA A 349 -0.84 3.27 32.59
CA ALA A 349 -0.15 2.29 31.77
C ALA A 349 1.23 2.82 31.35
N ARG A 350 2.20 1.94 31.19
CA ARG A 350 3.49 2.22 30.58
C ARG A 350 3.49 1.67 29.15
N PRO A 351 4.29 2.24 28.23
CA PRO A 351 4.47 1.68 26.89
C PRO A 351 4.76 0.18 26.89
N ALA A 352 5.54 -0.30 27.87
CA ALA A 352 5.89 -1.71 28.03
C ALA A 352 4.69 -2.62 28.33
N ASP A 353 3.68 -2.11 29.05
CA ASP A 353 2.46 -2.88 29.30
C ASP A 353 1.71 -3.14 27.98
N ILE A 354 1.75 -2.17 27.05
CA ILE A 354 1.11 -2.28 25.73
C ILE A 354 1.94 -3.17 24.80
N ALA A 355 3.25 -2.95 24.76
CA ALA A 355 4.18 -3.71 23.93
C ALA A 355 4.13 -5.21 24.22
N SER A 356 4.05 -5.58 25.50
CA SER A 356 3.93 -6.99 25.93
C SER A 356 2.67 -7.65 25.35
N THR A 357 1.52 -6.96 25.37
CA THR A 357 0.27 -7.48 24.78
C THR A 357 0.35 -7.58 23.25
N VAL A 358 0.97 -6.59 22.59
CA VAL A 358 1.18 -6.63 21.13
C VAL A 358 2.04 -7.84 20.75
N ALA A 359 3.13 -8.08 21.47
CA ALA A 359 4.02 -9.19 21.21
C ALA A 359 3.36 -10.55 21.49
N PHE A 360 2.54 -10.65 22.55
CA PHE A 360 1.67 -11.82 22.78
C PHE A 360 0.74 -12.08 21.58
N LEU A 361 0.06 -11.05 21.08
CA LEU A 361 -0.85 -11.15 19.94
C LEU A 361 -0.12 -11.51 18.62
N ALA A 362 1.15 -11.14 18.49
CA ALA A 362 2.01 -11.53 17.36
C ALA A 362 2.52 -12.99 17.47
N GLY A 363 2.59 -13.51 18.69
CA GLY A 363 3.14 -14.83 19.02
C GLY A 363 2.16 -16.01 18.82
N PRO A 364 2.65 -17.25 18.98
CA PRO A 364 1.85 -18.47 18.83
C PRO A 364 0.78 -18.61 19.93
N GLY A 365 0.96 -18.00 21.10
CA GLY A 365 -0.03 -18.02 22.18
C GLY A 365 -1.38 -17.39 21.80
N ALA A 366 -1.40 -16.55 20.76
CA ALA A 366 -2.61 -15.92 20.23
C ALA A 366 -3.10 -16.57 18.92
N ALA A 367 -2.65 -17.79 18.59
CA ALA A 367 -2.97 -18.45 17.32
C ALA A 367 -4.49 -18.62 17.07
N HIS A 368 -5.30 -18.71 18.13
CA HIS A 368 -6.75 -18.81 18.04
C HIS A 368 -7.49 -17.50 18.38
N MET A 369 -6.79 -16.37 18.36
CA MET A 369 -7.35 -15.04 18.65
C MET A 369 -7.36 -14.17 17.39
N THR A 370 -8.56 -13.83 16.93
CA THR A 370 -8.81 -12.85 15.87
C THR A 370 -10.13 -12.12 16.15
N GLY A 371 -10.25 -10.88 15.71
CA GLY A 371 -11.40 -10.02 15.94
C GLY A 371 -11.53 -9.47 17.37
N GLN A 372 -10.51 -9.65 18.22
CA GLN A 372 -10.57 -9.26 19.62
C GLN A 372 -10.16 -7.81 19.84
N VAL A 373 -10.73 -7.19 20.87
CA VAL A 373 -10.29 -5.90 21.43
C VAL A 373 -9.81 -6.17 22.86
N LEU A 374 -8.51 -6.03 23.10
CA LEU A 374 -7.88 -6.29 24.40
C LEU A 374 -7.62 -4.97 25.12
N HIS A 375 -8.26 -4.79 26.27
CA HIS A 375 -8.09 -3.60 27.10
C HIS A 375 -6.84 -3.70 27.95
N VAL A 376 -5.93 -2.74 27.77
CA VAL A 376 -4.72 -2.60 28.60
C VAL A 376 -4.82 -1.25 29.31
N ASN A 377 -5.72 -1.21 30.29
CA ASN A 377 -6.20 0.04 30.91
C ASN A 377 -6.17 0.01 32.44
N GLY A 378 -5.63 -1.05 33.05
CA GLY A 378 -5.55 -1.19 34.50
C GLY A 378 -6.90 -1.27 35.21
N GLY A 379 -7.97 -1.64 34.50
CA GLY A 379 -9.32 -1.79 35.04
C GLY A 379 -10.19 -0.55 34.99
N VAL A 380 -9.75 0.52 34.31
CA VAL A 380 -10.58 1.73 34.12
C VAL A 380 -11.86 1.36 33.37
N CYS A 381 -13.00 1.82 33.88
CA CYS A 381 -14.32 1.72 33.29
C CYS A 381 -15.01 3.07 33.17
#